data_AF-A0A9X3REC5-F1
#
_entry.id   AF-A0A9X3REC5-F1
#
_cell.length_a   1.000
_cell.length_b   1.000
_cell.length_c   1.000
_cell.angle_alpha   90.00
_cell.angle_beta   90.00
_cell.angle_gamma   90.00
#
_symmetry.space_group_name_H-M   'P 1'
#
loop_
_entity.id
_entity.type
_entity.pdbx_description
1 polymer ?
#
loop_
_entity_poly.entity_id
_entity_poly.type
_entity_poly.pdbx_seq_one_letter_code
_entity_poly.pdbx_strand_id
1 'polypeptide(L)'
;MDIIYINFKKYSFVFVVLFTLIFFSSHTEAEETSTYAIKPFSNVGGFVHLNDERIGFATFMKGRTYQLVSEDETSYHVAFGNGFVYVDKNYAEKVESPKNLVLEKGEFTAIPKSRQIVLSHPKSKSAFLGYVNPSVRIPVIKEDKGYYEFNFGGTKGYIHKSNTNVDNGIPVLMYHHLMWDKALSDHANNNMTIEYMQFEEQMRYLKDNKWKTISMQQLDDWLSLQNNMPEKVVAITFDDGITSTVDLAYPLLKDMNFRATSFVITGKIRQSAKYWIASDLQYVGLKEIKATVDVYDYQHHSNDMHLYKSGAKSGMFTTESYEAILQDIQNGSAQLGKAFSNDIVRTKYLAYPFGHYNQITIQAAQDAGMRLAFTTVTGNVKLKDSPYELKRQGIAPYHSMGDFVKKLEGTYK
;
A
#
# COMPACT_ATOMS: atom_id res chain seq x y z
N MET A 1 -19.57 -62.87 -37.49
CA MET A 1 -18.15 -62.51 -37.30
C MET A 1 -17.81 -61.67 -38.51
N ASP A 2 -17.43 -60.41 -38.30
CA ASP A 2 -17.23 -59.32 -39.29
C ASP A 2 -18.51 -58.82 -40.01
N ILE A 3 -18.83 -57.55 -40.23
CA ILE A 3 -18.32 -56.18 -39.94
C ILE A 3 -19.58 -55.29 -40.02
N ILE A 4 -19.78 -54.31 -39.13
CA ILE A 4 -20.53 -53.08 -39.48
C ILE A 4 -19.84 -51.87 -38.83
N TYR A 5 -19.29 -51.02 -39.69
CA TYR A 5 -18.92 -49.63 -39.42
C TYR A 5 -20.18 -48.82 -39.09
N ILE A 6 -20.20 -48.12 -37.95
CA ILE A 6 -21.09 -46.96 -37.79
C ILE A 6 -20.26 -45.75 -37.34
N ASN A 7 -20.24 -44.81 -38.25
CA ASN A 7 -19.62 -43.50 -38.21
C ASN A 7 -20.54 -42.57 -37.38
N PHE A 8 -20.09 -42.09 -36.21
CA PHE A 8 -20.82 -41.06 -35.47
C PHE A 8 -20.09 -39.72 -35.52
N LYS A 9 -20.83 -38.78 -36.10
CA LYS A 9 -20.56 -37.38 -36.38
C LYS A 9 -19.89 -36.61 -35.23
N LYS A 10 -19.02 -35.69 -35.65
CA LYS A 10 -18.64 -34.43 -35.00
C LYS A 10 -19.75 -33.89 -34.08
N TYR A 11 -19.48 -33.90 -32.78
CA TYR A 11 -20.07 -32.94 -31.85
C TYR A 11 -18.96 -32.00 -31.41
N SER A 12 -18.92 -30.82 -32.03
CA SER A 12 -18.21 -29.68 -31.46
C SER A 12 -18.90 -29.31 -30.16
N PHE A 13 -18.33 -29.69 -29.02
CA PHE A 13 -18.69 -29.08 -27.75
C PHE A 13 -18.13 -27.66 -27.74
N VAL A 14 -18.96 -26.71 -28.21
CA VAL A 14 -18.75 -25.30 -27.91
C VAL A 14 -19.09 -25.15 -26.42
N PHE A 15 -18.07 -25.10 -25.58
CA PHE A 15 -18.22 -24.56 -24.23
C PHE A 15 -18.51 -23.06 -24.39
N VAL A 16 -19.80 -22.70 -24.44
CA VAL A 16 -20.22 -21.32 -24.20
C VAL A 16 -20.01 -21.10 -22.71
N VAL A 17 -18.83 -20.64 -22.33
CA VAL A 17 -18.62 -20.02 -21.03
C VAL A 17 -19.41 -18.72 -21.08
N LEU A 18 -20.62 -18.76 -20.53
CA LEU A 18 -21.44 -17.59 -20.32
C LEU A 18 -20.70 -16.73 -19.29
N PHE A 19 -19.87 -15.80 -19.76
CA PHE A 19 -19.43 -14.68 -18.93
C PHE A 19 -20.69 -13.89 -18.60
N THR A 20 -21.32 -14.19 -17.47
CA THR A 20 -22.05 -13.17 -16.74
C THR A 20 -21.04 -12.09 -16.43
N LEU A 21 -20.99 -11.08 -17.30
CA LEU A 21 -20.54 -9.74 -17.00
C LEU A 21 -21.38 -9.28 -15.81
N ILE A 22 -20.95 -9.66 -14.60
CA ILE A 22 -21.23 -8.88 -13.42
C ILE A 22 -20.45 -7.60 -13.69
N PHE A 23 -21.10 -6.65 -14.34
CA PHE A 23 -20.73 -5.26 -14.18
C PHE A 23 -20.80 -5.02 -12.67
N PHE A 24 -19.65 -5.07 -12.02
CA PHE A 24 -19.42 -4.16 -10.91
C PHE A 24 -19.49 -2.79 -11.55
N SER A 25 -20.71 -2.27 -11.71
CA SER A 25 -20.89 -0.84 -11.64
C SER A 25 -20.15 -0.45 -10.37
N SER A 26 -19.06 0.28 -10.51
CA SER A 26 -18.64 1.20 -9.48
C SER A 26 -19.83 2.15 -9.31
N HIS A 27 -20.84 1.71 -8.55
CA HIS A 27 -21.64 2.64 -7.80
C HIS A 27 -20.61 3.34 -6.93
N THR A 28 -20.18 4.51 -7.40
CA THR A 28 -20.04 5.63 -6.49
C THR A 28 -21.39 5.72 -5.78
N GLU A 29 -21.54 4.94 -4.71
CA GLU A 29 -22.54 5.24 -3.71
C GLU A 29 -22.27 6.70 -3.36
N ALA A 30 -23.23 7.57 -3.68
CA ALA A 30 -23.22 8.91 -3.12
C ALA A 30 -23.01 8.72 -1.62
N GLU A 31 -21.93 9.29 -1.04
CA GLU A 31 -21.63 9.17 0.39
C GLU A 31 -22.93 9.43 1.16
N GLU A 32 -23.57 8.35 1.65
CA GLU A 32 -24.82 8.47 2.38
C GLU A 32 -24.50 9.28 3.63
N THR A 33 -24.98 10.53 3.65
CA THR A 33 -24.79 11.39 4.80
C THR A 33 -25.59 10.80 5.94
N SER A 34 -24.90 10.15 6.88
CA SER A 34 -25.48 9.68 8.14
C SER A 34 -26.32 10.80 8.78
N THR A 35 -27.50 10.48 9.30
CA THR A 35 -28.33 11.43 10.07
C THR A 35 -27.97 11.39 11.57
N TYR A 36 -26.82 10.83 11.91
CA TYR A 36 -26.39 10.58 13.28
C TYR A 36 -25.02 11.19 13.58
N ALA A 37 -24.85 11.54 14.85
CA ALA A 37 -23.60 11.95 15.45
C ALA A 37 -23.36 11.14 16.73
N ILE A 38 -22.15 11.24 17.27
CA ILE A 38 -21.87 10.83 18.63
C ILE A 38 -21.72 12.03 19.55
N LYS A 39 -22.06 11.86 20.83
CA LYS A 39 -21.85 12.85 21.88
C LYS A 39 -21.08 12.21 23.04
N PRO A 40 -19.79 12.54 23.23
CA PRO A 40 -19.01 11.98 24.32
C PRO A 40 -19.48 12.41 25.72
N PHE A 41 -19.56 11.48 26.67
CA PHE A 41 -19.86 11.75 28.09
C PHE A 41 -18.63 12.26 28.86
N SER A 42 -17.45 12.03 28.32
CA SER A 42 -16.14 12.48 28.80
C SER A 42 -15.25 12.87 27.61
N ASN A 43 -14.10 13.49 27.85
CA ASN A 43 -13.13 13.70 26.79
C ASN A 43 -12.59 12.33 26.36
N VAL A 44 -12.72 11.99 25.08
CA VAL A 44 -12.44 10.64 24.57
C VAL A 44 -11.41 10.69 23.46
N GLY A 45 -10.50 9.70 23.45
CA GLY A 45 -9.52 9.53 22.39
C GLY A 45 -10.15 8.90 21.15
N GLY A 46 -9.84 9.47 19.98
CA GLY A 46 -10.03 8.82 18.69
C GLY A 46 -8.76 8.11 18.27
N PHE A 47 -8.84 6.87 17.78
CA PHE A 47 -7.69 6.10 17.32
C PHE A 47 -7.92 5.49 15.94
N VAL A 48 -6.85 5.05 15.27
CA VAL A 48 -6.94 4.15 14.11
C VAL A 48 -6.28 2.82 14.45
N HIS A 49 -6.68 1.78 13.76
CA HIS A 49 -5.98 0.50 13.79
C HIS A 49 -4.87 0.50 12.73
N LEU A 50 -3.66 0.19 13.17
CA LEU A 50 -2.56 -0.13 12.26
C LEU A 50 -2.01 -1.50 12.65
N ASN A 51 -2.28 -2.49 11.81
CA ASN A 51 -2.09 -3.90 12.17
C ASN A 51 -2.83 -4.19 13.49
N ASP A 52 -2.16 -4.76 14.48
CA ASP A 52 -2.77 -5.09 15.78
C ASP A 52 -2.69 -3.94 16.81
N GLU A 53 -2.20 -2.76 16.42
CA GLU A 53 -2.00 -1.63 17.32
C GLU A 53 -3.05 -0.53 17.16
N ARG A 54 -3.45 0.08 18.29
CA ARG A 54 -4.28 1.29 18.32
C ARG A 54 -3.38 2.53 18.37
N ILE A 55 -3.46 3.37 17.35
CA ILE A 55 -2.72 4.63 17.30
C ILE A 55 -3.68 5.79 17.55
N GLY A 56 -3.46 6.55 18.63
CA GLY A 56 -4.30 7.68 19.00
C GLY A 56 -4.08 8.89 18.08
N PHE A 57 -5.15 9.37 17.43
CA PHE A 57 -5.12 10.49 16.49
C PHE A 57 -5.63 11.78 17.10
N ALA A 58 -6.73 11.72 17.83
CA ALA A 58 -7.46 12.90 18.25
C ALA A 58 -8.03 12.76 19.66
N THR A 59 -8.47 13.88 20.23
CA THR A 59 -9.31 13.91 21.42
C THR A 59 -10.57 14.69 21.12
N PHE A 60 -11.70 14.03 21.26
CA PHE A 60 -13.04 14.58 21.14
C PHE A 60 -13.55 15.02 22.51
N MET A 61 -14.15 16.20 22.58
CA MET A 61 -14.50 16.87 23.82
C MET A 61 -15.88 16.46 24.31
N LYS A 62 -16.01 16.32 25.63
CA LYS A 62 -17.27 16.06 26.31
C LYS A 62 -18.38 17.01 25.84
N GLY A 63 -19.56 16.46 25.57
CA GLY A 63 -20.79 17.21 25.32
C GLY A 63 -20.90 17.84 23.93
N ARG A 64 -19.85 17.78 23.09
CA ARG A 64 -19.92 18.16 21.67
C ARG A 64 -20.41 17.01 20.82
N THR A 65 -21.00 17.32 19.67
CA THR A 65 -21.40 16.32 18.67
C THR A 65 -20.34 16.18 17.59
N TYR A 66 -20.12 14.95 17.15
CA TYR A 66 -19.19 14.62 16.07
C TYR A 66 -19.85 13.65 15.09
N GLN A 67 -19.68 13.88 13.80
CA GLN A 67 -20.29 13.10 12.74
C GLN A 67 -19.94 11.61 12.85
N LEU A 68 -20.97 10.77 12.90
CA LEU A 68 -20.86 9.31 12.82
C LEU A 68 -20.84 8.90 11.34
N VAL A 69 -19.80 8.21 10.91
CA VAL A 69 -19.67 7.63 9.55
C VAL A 69 -20.30 6.24 9.52
N SER A 70 -19.92 5.39 10.47
CA SER A 70 -20.41 4.02 10.65
C SER A 70 -20.13 3.56 12.08
N GLU A 71 -20.48 2.32 12.43
CA GLU A 71 -20.18 1.75 13.75
C GLU A 71 -20.03 0.22 13.65
N ASP A 72 -19.27 -0.35 14.56
CA ASP A 72 -19.20 -1.81 14.79
C ASP A 72 -19.74 -2.16 16.19
N GLU A 73 -19.57 -3.40 16.65
CA GLU A 73 -20.07 -3.86 17.95
C GLU A 73 -19.50 -3.05 19.13
N THR A 74 -18.27 -2.56 19.02
CA THR A 74 -17.48 -1.98 20.13
C THR A 74 -17.22 -0.48 19.96
N SER A 75 -17.25 0.02 18.73
CA SER A 75 -16.74 1.35 18.38
C SER A 75 -17.67 2.12 17.45
N TYR A 76 -17.69 3.43 17.64
CA TYR A 76 -18.20 4.39 16.67
C TYR A 76 -17.07 4.84 15.72
N HIS A 77 -17.36 4.97 14.44
CA HIS A 77 -16.43 5.50 13.44
C HIS A 77 -16.75 6.97 13.20
N VAL A 78 -15.90 7.84 13.73
CA VAL A 78 -16.10 9.30 13.72
C VAL A 78 -15.30 9.91 12.59
N ALA A 79 -15.95 10.77 11.79
CA ALA A 79 -15.31 11.42 10.64
C ALA A 79 -14.02 12.15 11.06
N PHE A 80 -12.92 11.92 10.35
CA PHE A 80 -11.64 12.59 10.62
C PHE A 80 -10.77 12.54 9.37
N GLY A 81 -10.24 13.70 8.95
CA GLY A 81 -9.43 13.79 7.74
C GLY A 81 -10.20 13.25 6.52
N ASN A 82 -9.61 12.27 5.85
CA ASN A 82 -10.19 11.66 4.65
C ASN A 82 -11.07 10.44 4.96
N GLY A 83 -10.92 9.85 6.14
CA GLY A 83 -11.67 8.67 6.58
C GLY A 83 -12.31 8.93 7.94
N PHE A 84 -12.03 8.03 8.88
CA PHE A 84 -12.55 8.09 10.23
C PHE A 84 -11.51 7.67 11.27
N VAL A 85 -11.87 7.88 12.53
CA VAL A 85 -11.19 7.33 13.71
C VAL A 85 -12.22 6.61 14.57
N TYR A 86 -11.77 5.57 15.26
CA TYR A 86 -12.57 4.77 16.18
C TYR A 86 -12.68 5.49 17.52
N VAL A 87 -13.89 5.50 18.07
CA VAL A 87 -14.21 5.97 19.42
C VAL A 87 -14.99 4.87 20.12
N ASP A 88 -14.49 4.40 21.25
CA ASP A 88 -15.10 3.31 22.02
C ASP A 88 -16.50 3.71 22.53
N LYS A 89 -17.49 2.83 22.31
CA LYS A 89 -18.90 3.08 22.63
C LYS A 89 -19.16 3.34 24.11
N ASN A 90 -18.29 2.88 25.01
CA ASN A 90 -18.44 3.10 26.44
C ASN A 90 -18.30 4.58 26.84
N TYR A 91 -17.82 5.45 25.95
CA TYR A 91 -17.51 6.85 26.25
C TYR A 91 -18.40 7.87 25.52
N ALA A 92 -19.33 7.43 24.69
CA ALA A 92 -20.21 8.32 23.93
C ALA A 92 -21.60 7.69 23.70
N GLU A 93 -22.60 8.53 23.46
CA GLU A 93 -23.91 8.11 22.96
C GLU A 93 -24.08 8.48 21.48
N LYS A 94 -24.83 7.66 20.75
CA LYS A 94 -25.35 8.01 19.42
C LYS A 94 -26.56 8.94 19.58
N VAL A 95 -26.55 10.05 18.85
CA VAL A 95 -27.62 11.07 18.83
C VAL A 95 -28.02 11.40 17.41
N GLU A 96 -29.27 11.85 17.21
CA GLU A 96 -29.68 12.42 15.93
C GLU A 96 -28.92 13.72 15.65
N SER A 97 -28.57 13.92 14.38
CA SER A 97 -27.86 15.12 13.91
C SER A 97 -28.56 15.67 12.66
N PRO A 98 -28.65 17.00 12.51
CA PRO A 98 -28.97 17.58 11.21
C PRO A 98 -27.97 17.09 10.16
N LYS A 99 -28.43 17.03 8.90
CA LYS A 99 -27.72 16.44 7.76
C LYS A 99 -26.24 16.84 7.74
N ASN A 100 -25.36 15.85 7.65
CA ASN A 100 -23.91 16.04 7.77
C ASN A 100 -23.34 16.95 6.67
N LEU A 101 -22.28 17.68 7.02
CA LEU A 101 -21.45 18.39 6.05
C LEU A 101 -20.57 17.37 5.32
N VAL A 102 -20.76 17.25 4.01
CA VAL A 102 -19.76 16.60 3.15
C VAL A 102 -18.63 17.60 2.97
N LEU A 103 -17.51 17.37 3.67
CA LEU A 103 -16.31 18.16 3.51
C LEU A 103 -15.45 17.59 2.38
N GLU A 104 -14.78 18.48 1.65
CA GLU A 104 -13.77 18.11 0.67
C GLU A 104 -12.70 17.21 1.34
N LYS A 105 -12.17 16.26 0.59
CA LYS A 105 -11.04 15.44 1.05
C LYS A 105 -9.77 16.28 0.99
N GLY A 106 -8.90 16.08 1.97
CA GLY A 106 -7.57 16.66 1.98
C GLY A 106 -6.64 15.98 0.98
N GLU A 107 -5.99 16.78 0.14
CA GLU A 107 -5.16 16.26 -0.96
C GLU A 107 -3.65 16.31 -0.65
N PHE A 108 -3.27 16.78 0.53
CA PHE A 108 -1.92 16.68 1.06
C PHE A 108 -1.98 16.54 2.57
N THR A 109 -0.84 16.29 3.21
CA THR A 109 -0.78 16.00 4.64
C THR A 109 0.16 16.95 5.39
N ALA A 110 -0.17 17.19 6.65
CA ALA A 110 0.67 17.89 7.61
C ALA A 110 0.83 17.05 8.88
N ILE A 111 2.00 17.16 9.51
CA ILE A 111 2.32 16.40 10.74
C ILE A 111 2.44 17.37 11.92
N PRO A 112 1.63 17.25 12.97
CA PRO A 112 1.77 18.09 14.16
C PRO A 112 3.09 17.86 14.89
N LYS A 113 3.81 18.94 15.22
CA LYS A 113 5.07 18.90 15.99
C LYS A 113 4.86 18.48 17.45
N SER A 114 3.67 18.76 17.98
CA SER A 114 3.23 18.45 19.33
C SER A 114 1.71 18.37 19.33
N ARG A 115 1.08 17.99 20.45
CA ARG A 115 -0.38 17.97 20.56
C ARG A 115 -0.96 19.36 20.27
N GLN A 116 -1.81 19.48 19.26
CA GLN A 116 -2.38 20.75 18.82
C GLN A 116 -3.84 20.89 19.24
N ILE A 117 -4.21 22.10 19.62
CA ILE A 117 -5.59 22.54 19.78
C ILE A 117 -6.20 22.70 18.40
N VAL A 118 -7.36 22.08 18.19
CA VAL A 118 -8.17 22.25 16.98
C VAL A 118 -9.20 23.35 17.22
N LEU A 119 -9.15 24.37 16.37
CA LEU A 119 -10.04 25.54 16.42
C LEU A 119 -11.17 25.40 15.41
N SER A 120 -12.31 26.05 15.65
CA SER A 120 -13.46 26.05 14.72
C SER A 120 -13.36 27.07 13.58
N HIS A 121 -12.47 28.05 13.71
CA HIS A 121 -12.21 29.13 12.77
C HIS A 121 -10.74 29.59 12.86
N PRO A 122 -10.16 30.11 11.77
CA PRO A 122 -8.76 30.56 11.70
C PRO A 122 -8.60 32.02 12.19
N LYS A 123 -9.06 32.34 13.41
CA LYS A 123 -9.01 33.70 13.98
C LYS A 123 -8.96 33.71 15.52
N SER A 124 -8.70 34.89 16.10
CA SER A 124 -8.79 35.10 17.55
C SER A 124 -10.22 34.84 18.06
N LYS A 125 -10.35 34.34 19.30
CA LYS A 125 -11.61 33.94 19.96
C LYS A 125 -12.36 32.77 19.29
N SER A 126 -11.64 31.92 18.58
CA SER A 126 -12.19 30.70 17.97
C SER A 126 -12.63 29.68 19.01
N ALA A 127 -13.71 28.93 18.72
CA ALA A 127 -14.19 27.90 19.64
C ALA A 127 -13.25 26.69 19.59
N PHE A 128 -13.01 26.11 20.76
CA PHE A 128 -12.16 24.95 20.93
C PHE A 128 -12.91 23.65 20.58
N LEU A 129 -12.47 22.91 19.57
CA LEU A 129 -13.12 21.69 19.08
C LEU A 129 -12.58 20.40 19.72
N GLY A 130 -11.28 20.35 20.03
CA GLY A 130 -10.60 19.16 20.52
C GLY A 130 -9.10 19.22 20.27
N TYR A 131 -8.44 18.08 20.37
CA TYR A 131 -6.99 17.98 20.12
C TYR A 131 -6.69 17.03 18.98
N VAL A 132 -5.57 17.27 18.31
CA VAL A 132 -4.89 16.28 17.45
C VAL A 132 -3.51 15.98 18.03
N ASN A 133 -3.14 14.71 18.01
CA ASN A 133 -1.88 14.22 18.57
C ASN A 133 -0.70 14.50 17.62
N PRO A 134 0.55 14.51 18.12
CA PRO A 134 1.72 14.44 17.25
C PRO A 134 1.82 13.07 16.56
N SER A 135 2.72 12.98 15.58
CA SER A 135 3.04 11.73 14.85
C SER A 135 1.88 11.08 14.11
N VAL A 136 0.93 11.90 13.65
CA VAL A 136 -0.13 11.51 12.72
C VAL A 136 -0.12 12.38 11.49
N ARG A 137 -0.54 11.83 10.35
CA ARG A 137 -0.78 12.61 9.14
C ARG A 137 -2.19 13.17 9.18
N ILE A 138 -2.31 14.49 9.16
CA ILE A 138 -3.59 15.18 9.02
C ILE A 138 -3.82 15.46 7.53
N PRO A 139 -4.86 14.90 6.91
CA PRO A 139 -5.24 15.27 5.55
C PRO A 139 -5.76 16.72 5.53
N VAL A 140 -5.05 17.58 4.81
CA VAL A 140 -5.32 19.01 4.72
C VAL A 140 -6.15 19.31 3.48
N ILE A 141 -7.30 19.94 3.69
CA ILE A 141 -8.19 20.43 2.64
C ILE A 141 -7.55 21.63 1.94
N LYS A 142 -7.14 22.64 2.73
CA LYS A 142 -6.47 23.85 2.21
C LYS A 142 -5.70 24.60 3.28
N GLU A 143 -4.87 25.54 2.83
CA GLU A 143 -4.29 26.58 3.68
C GLU A 143 -5.23 27.79 3.75
N ASP A 144 -5.51 28.30 4.95
CA ASP A 144 -6.26 29.53 5.17
C ASP A 144 -5.57 30.39 6.26
N LYS A 145 -5.03 31.56 5.86
CA LYS A 145 -4.46 32.57 6.79
C LYS A 145 -3.47 32.01 7.82
N GLY A 146 -2.58 31.11 7.41
CA GLY A 146 -1.57 30.50 8.29
C GLY A 146 -2.06 29.29 9.09
N TYR A 147 -3.26 28.80 8.79
CA TYR A 147 -3.83 27.57 9.33
C TYR A 147 -3.99 26.51 8.24
N TYR A 148 -3.96 25.26 8.67
CA TYR A 148 -4.44 24.13 7.88
C TYR A 148 -5.88 23.82 8.25
N GLU A 149 -6.76 23.81 7.25
CA GLU A 149 -8.15 23.38 7.35
C GLU A 149 -8.24 21.88 7.07
N PHE A 150 -8.96 21.13 7.91
CA PHE A 150 -9.19 19.69 7.75
C PHE A 150 -10.52 19.27 8.37
N ASN A 151 -11.01 18.07 8.03
CA ASN A 151 -12.19 17.49 8.65
C ASN A 151 -11.86 17.00 10.07
N PHE A 152 -12.52 17.58 11.08
CA PHE A 152 -12.44 17.15 12.47
C PHE A 152 -13.84 16.82 12.99
N GLY A 153 -14.24 15.56 12.95
CA GLY A 153 -15.55 15.11 13.44
C GLY A 153 -16.73 15.66 12.65
N GLY A 154 -16.58 15.85 11.33
CA GLY A 154 -17.64 16.37 10.45
C GLY A 154 -17.77 17.88 10.43
N THR A 155 -16.81 18.59 11.02
CA THR A 155 -16.73 20.05 10.94
C THR A 155 -15.33 20.50 10.52
N LYS A 156 -15.21 21.76 10.12
CA LYS A 156 -13.94 22.38 9.75
C LYS A 156 -13.10 22.60 11.01
N GLY A 157 -12.01 21.87 11.12
CA GLY A 157 -10.97 22.04 12.12
C GLY A 157 -9.79 22.83 11.57
N TYR A 158 -9.21 23.67 12.43
CA TYR A 158 -8.06 24.50 12.09
C TYR A 158 -6.92 24.29 13.09
N ILE A 159 -5.71 24.05 12.57
CA ILE A 159 -4.46 24.08 13.35
C ILE A 159 -3.45 25.04 12.70
N HIS A 160 -2.58 25.65 13.50
CA HIS A 160 -1.57 26.57 12.98
C HIS A 160 -0.49 25.84 12.18
N LYS A 161 -0.21 26.32 10.96
CA LYS A 161 0.84 25.78 10.08
C LYS A 161 2.23 25.83 10.74
N SER A 162 2.52 26.87 11.51
CA SER A 162 3.80 27.01 12.24
C SER A 162 4.09 25.83 13.19
N ASN A 163 3.05 25.15 13.65
CA ASN A 163 3.14 24.06 14.62
C ASN A 163 3.13 22.67 13.95
N THR A 164 3.36 22.63 12.64
CA THR A 164 3.39 21.40 11.86
C THR A 164 4.67 21.31 11.03
N ASN A 165 5.03 20.09 10.68
CA ASN A 165 6.03 19.78 9.67
C ASN A 165 5.33 19.43 8.35
N VAL A 166 6.00 19.71 7.24
CA VAL A 166 5.61 19.20 5.93
C VAL A 166 5.79 17.69 5.94
N ASP A 167 4.80 16.96 5.42
CA ASP A 167 4.92 15.52 5.20
C ASP A 167 5.56 15.24 3.85
N ASN A 168 6.72 14.58 3.87
CA ASN A 168 7.44 14.22 2.66
C ASN A 168 6.87 12.95 1.98
N GLY A 169 5.83 12.34 2.55
CA GLY A 169 5.17 11.16 2.02
C GLY A 169 5.65 9.86 2.67
N ILE A 170 5.07 8.75 2.22
CA ILE A 170 5.36 7.41 2.74
C ILE A 170 6.49 6.77 1.93
N PRO A 171 7.62 6.37 2.55
CA PRO A 171 8.68 5.65 1.86
C PRO A 171 8.22 4.24 1.46
N VAL A 172 8.51 3.86 0.21
CA VAL A 172 8.38 2.49 -0.29
C VAL A 172 9.78 1.98 -0.61
N LEU A 173 10.35 1.19 0.29
CA LEU A 173 11.70 0.65 0.16
C LEU A 173 11.73 -0.46 -0.88
N MET A 174 12.70 -0.44 -1.79
CA MET A 174 12.87 -1.43 -2.86
C MET A 174 14.18 -2.19 -2.68
N TYR A 175 14.06 -3.49 -2.40
CA TYR A 175 15.13 -4.48 -2.29
C TYR A 175 14.98 -5.53 -3.40
N HIS A 176 16.01 -6.34 -3.66
CA HIS A 176 15.92 -7.46 -4.62
C HIS A 176 16.55 -8.71 -4.05
N HIS A 177 17.88 -8.75 -3.94
CA HIS A 177 18.62 -9.95 -3.53
C HIS A 177 19.38 -9.73 -2.21
N LEU A 178 19.43 -10.78 -1.38
CA LEU A 178 20.14 -10.80 -0.10
C LEU A 178 21.19 -11.92 -0.11
N MET A 179 22.35 -11.64 0.46
CA MET A 179 23.41 -12.63 0.65
C MET A 179 24.11 -12.47 1.99
N TRP A 180 24.61 -13.55 2.57
CA TRP A 180 25.45 -13.47 3.77
C TRP A 180 26.78 -12.78 3.49
N ASP A 181 27.43 -13.18 2.41
CA ASP A 181 28.67 -12.59 1.91
C ASP A 181 28.51 -12.39 0.40
N LYS A 182 28.46 -11.12 -0.01
CA LYS A 182 28.24 -10.74 -1.40
C LYS A 182 29.47 -11.04 -2.26
N ALA A 183 30.67 -11.09 -1.68
CA ALA A 183 31.90 -11.39 -2.40
C ALA A 183 31.95 -12.84 -2.91
N LEU A 184 31.09 -13.73 -2.38
CA LEU A 184 30.99 -15.13 -2.79
C LEU A 184 30.08 -15.37 -3.99
N SER A 185 29.52 -14.33 -4.61
CA SER A 185 28.64 -14.46 -5.77
C SER A 185 29.24 -13.81 -7.02
N ASP A 186 28.90 -14.37 -8.17
CA ASP A 186 29.11 -13.74 -9.48
C ASP A 186 28.35 -12.39 -9.60
N HIS A 187 27.45 -12.10 -8.65
CA HIS A 187 26.74 -10.84 -8.49
C HIS A 187 27.42 -9.86 -7.51
N ALA A 188 28.69 -10.07 -7.16
CA ALA A 188 29.44 -9.20 -6.24
C ALA A 188 29.41 -7.71 -6.63
N ASN A 189 29.34 -7.41 -7.93
CA ASN A 189 29.27 -6.03 -8.45
C ASN A 189 27.83 -5.56 -8.75
N ASN A 190 26.80 -6.36 -8.43
CA ASN A 190 25.41 -5.99 -8.65
C ASN A 190 24.95 -4.99 -7.58
N ASN A 191 24.38 -3.85 -8.01
CA ASN A 191 23.85 -2.83 -7.11
C ASN A 191 22.50 -3.20 -6.48
N MET A 192 21.91 -4.33 -6.88
CA MET A 192 20.63 -4.83 -6.38
C MET A 192 20.79 -5.97 -5.36
N THR A 193 22.03 -6.36 -5.06
CA THR A 193 22.34 -7.37 -4.03
C THR A 193 22.93 -6.67 -2.81
N ILE A 194 22.30 -6.84 -1.65
CA ILE A 194 22.78 -6.31 -0.38
C ILE A 194 23.17 -7.44 0.56
N GLU A 195 24.11 -7.15 1.46
CA GLU A 195 24.47 -8.10 2.51
C GLU A 195 23.37 -8.18 3.57
N TYR A 196 23.16 -9.38 4.11
CA TYR A 196 22.16 -9.63 5.14
C TYR A 196 22.38 -8.74 6.37
N MET A 197 23.63 -8.54 6.80
CA MET A 197 23.93 -7.70 7.96
C MET A 197 23.51 -6.24 7.75
N GLN A 198 23.64 -5.72 6.53
CA GLN A 198 23.17 -4.37 6.18
C GLN A 198 21.64 -4.28 6.18
N PHE A 199 20.97 -5.30 5.65
CA PHE A 199 19.50 -5.41 5.72
C PHE A 199 19.03 -5.49 7.18
N GLU A 200 19.68 -6.31 8.00
CA GLU A 200 19.35 -6.47 9.41
C GLU A 200 19.48 -5.15 10.18
N GLU A 201 20.58 -4.41 9.97
CA GLU A 201 20.79 -3.09 10.58
C GLU A 201 19.67 -2.11 10.21
N GLN A 202 19.25 -2.10 8.94
CA GLN A 202 18.14 -1.27 8.46
C GLN A 202 16.82 -1.65 9.14
N MET A 203 16.51 -2.95 9.27
CA MET A 203 15.28 -3.41 9.92
C MET A 203 15.28 -3.12 11.43
N ARG A 204 16.43 -3.28 12.10
CA ARG A 204 16.62 -2.89 13.50
C ARG A 204 16.39 -1.40 13.68
N TYR A 205 16.94 -0.57 12.79
CA TYR A 205 16.70 0.87 12.82
C TYR A 205 15.20 1.21 12.75
N LEU A 206 14.46 0.56 11.84
CA LEU A 206 13.00 0.74 11.75
C LEU A 206 12.32 0.42 13.08
N LYS A 207 12.64 -0.73 13.67
CA LYS A 207 12.04 -1.19 14.93
C LYS A 207 12.34 -0.24 16.09
N ASP A 208 13.62 0.10 16.28
CA ASP A 208 14.09 0.92 17.39
C ASP A 208 13.59 2.37 17.29
N ASN A 209 13.39 2.87 16.07
CA ASN A 209 12.85 4.20 15.80
C ASN A 209 11.33 4.25 15.63
N LYS A 210 10.64 3.16 15.98
CA LYS A 210 9.18 3.03 16.00
C LYS A 210 8.52 3.22 14.64
N TRP A 211 9.21 2.88 13.57
CA TRP A 211 8.61 2.72 12.25
C TRP A 211 7.74 1.47 12.22
N LYS A 212 6.62 1.56 11.51
CA LYS A 212 5.67 0.48 11.32
C LYS A 212 5.61 0.12 9.84
N THR A 213 5.65 -1.17 9.54
CA THR A 213 5.46 -1.63 8.17
C THR A 213 3.98 -1.66 7.81
N ILE A 214 3.65 -1.21 6.60
CA ILE A 214 2.29 -1.26 6.06
C ILE A 214 2.18 -2.23 4.89
N SER A 215 0.99 -2.78 4.68
CA SER A 215 0.64 -3.55 3.49
C SER A 215 0.40 -2.63 2.29
N MET A 216 0.42 -3.20 1.07
CA MET A 216 0.04 -2.44 -0.12
C MET A 216 -1.42 -2.01 -0.11
N GLN A 217 -2.32 -2.81 0.48
CA GLN A 217 -3.72 -2.42 0.67
C GLN A 217 -3.83 -1.18 1.57
N GLN A 218 -3.07 -1.12 2.65
CA GLN A 218 -3.03 0.07 3.51
C GLN A 218 -2.52 1.31 2.76
N LEU A 219 -1.51 1.17 1.89
CA LEU A 219 -1.02 2.27 1.04
C LEU A 219 -2.06 2.71 -0.01
N ASP A 220 -2.74 1.75 -0.64
CA ASP A 220 -3.83 1.96 -1.60
C ASP A 220 -5.03 2.67 -0.96
N ASP A 221 -5.46 2.25 0.23
CA ASP A 221 -6.53 2.90 0.98
C ASP A 221 -6.17 4.35 1.38
N TRP A 222 -4.88 4.60 1.65
CA TRP A 222 -4.41 5.96 1.94
C TRP A 222 -4.40 6.85 0.68
N LEU A 223 -3.86 6.34 -0.44
CA LEU A 223 -3.85 7.06 -1.73
C LEU A 223 -5.26 7.30 -2.27
N SER A 224 -6.18 6.37 -2.06
CA SER A 224 -7.59 6.50 -2.44
C SER A 224 -8.41 7.35 -1.47
N LEU A 225 -7.76 8.02 -0.51
CA LEU A 225 -8.36 8.93 0.46
C LEU A 225 -9.43 8.25 1.35
N GLN A 226 -9.25 6.98 1.67
CA GLN A 226 -10.16 6.21 2.52
C GLN A 226 -9.68 6.11 3.97
N ASN A 227 -8.36 6.08 4.19
CA ASN A 227 -7.79 5.85 5.51
C ASN A 227 -6.81 6.94 5.96
N ASN A 228 -6.76 7.15 7.28
CA ASN A 228 -5.78 8.02 7.93
C ASN A 228 -4.52 7.21 8.29
N MET A 229 -3.34 7.81 8.14
CA MET A 229 -2.04 7.15 8.39
C MET A 229 -1.22 7.84 9.48
N PRO A 230 -0.57 7.09 10.39
CA PRO A 230 0.39 7.70 11.32
C PRO A 230 1.65 8.14 10.58
N GLU A 231 2.49 8.97 11.21
CA GLU A 231 3.69 9.56 10.58
C GLU A 231 4.76 8.52 10.20
N LYS A 232 5.10 7.60 11.11
CA LYS A 232 6.21 6.66 10.92
C LYS A 232 5.74 5.33 10.36
N VAL A 233 5.29 5.35 9.11
CA VAL A 233 4.98 4.14 8.34
C VAL A 233 5.89 4.00 7.13
N VAL A 234 6.20 2.75 6.76
CA VAL A 234 7.06 2.41 5.63
C VAL A 234 6.52 1.15 4.95
N ALA A 235 6.56 1.11 3.62
CA ALA A 235 6.31 -0.12 2.88
C ALA A 235 7.65 -0.77 2.51
N ILE A 236 7.79 -2.07 2.74
CA ILE A 236 8.98 -2.84 2.34
C ILE A 236 8.61 -3.67 1.12
N THR A 237 9.37 -3.54 0.04
CA THR A 237 9.15 -4.28 -1.21
C THR A 237 10.41 -5.03 -1.64
N PHE A 238 10.21 -6.23 -2.16
CA PHE A 238 11.25 -7.06 -2.79
C PHE A 238 10.83 -7.40 -4.21
N ASP A 239 11.67 -7.07 -5.19
CA ASP A 239 11.39 -7.37 -6.59
C ASP A 239 11.95 -8.76 -6.98
N ASP A 240 11.62 -9.19 -8.19
CA ASP A 240 12.01 -10.44 -8.86
C ASP A 240 11.46 -11.75 -8.28
N GLY A 241 11.17 -11.81 -6.97
CA GLY A 241 10.78 -13.05 -6.30
C GLY A 241 11.94 -14.00 -6.05
N ILE A 242 13.11 -13.45 -5.70
CA ILE A 242 14.34 -14.22 -5.45
C ILE A 242 14.22 -14.99 -4.13
N THR A 243 14.62 -16.27 -4.14
CA THR A 243 14.45 -17.20 -3.02
C THR A 243 15.17 -16.74 -1.75
N SER A 244 16.30 -16.06 -1.87
CA SER A 244 17.05 -15.51 -0.73
C SER A 244 16.22 -14.59 0.17
N THR A 245 15.20 -13.92 -0.38
CA THR A 245 14.33 -13.05 0.42
C THR A 245 13.46 -13.86 1.37
N VAL A 246 13.02 -15.06 0.94
CA VAL A 246 12.36 -16.04 1.80
C VAL A 246 13.34 -16.67 2.78
N ASP A 247 14.56 -17.01 2.35
CA ASP A 247 15.49 -17.70 3.25
C ASP A 247 16.08 -16.77 4.32
N LEU A 248 16.31 -15.49 3.97
CA LEU A 248 17.05 -14.55 4.83
C LEU A 248 16.16 -13.44 5.42
N ALA A 249 15.30 -12.79 4.62
CA ALA A 249 14.47 -11.69 5.14
C ALA A 249 13.23 -12.17 5.89
N TYR A 250 12.54 -13.22 5.41
CA TYR A 250 11.31 -13.71 6.05
C TYR A 250 11.46 -13.96 7.55
N PRO A 251 12.47 -14.72 8.05
CA PRO A 251 12.55 -15.03 9.47
C PRO A 251 12.75 -13.77 10.32
N LEU A 252 13.61 -12.85 9.85
CA LEU A 252 13.88 -11.58 10.53
C LEU A 252 12.62 -10.70 10.59
N LEU A 253 11.93 -10.54 9.46
CA LEU A 253 10.71 -9.74 9.38
C LEU A 253 9.61 -10.32 10.26
N LYS A 254 9.46 -11.65 10.27
CA LYS A 254 8.51 -12.36 11.15
C LYS A 254 8.79 -12.08 12.62
N ASP A 255 10.04 -12.24 13.05
CA ASP A 255 10.44 -12.00 14.44
C ASP A 255 10.20 -10.54 14.86
N MET A 256 10.31 -9.59 13.93
CA MET A 256 10.06 -8.17 14.19
C MET A 256 8.58 -7.77 14.12
N ASN A 257 7.68 -8.68 13.74
CA ASN A 257 6.29 -8.40 13.37
C ASN A 257 6.19 -7.35 12.24
N PHE A 258 7.07 -7.47 11.26
CA PHE A 258 7.09 -6.67 10.06
C PHE A 258 6.45 -7.42 8.90
N ARG A 259 5.85 -6.66 7.99
CA ARG A 259 5.22 -7.14 6.76
C ARG A 259 5.94 -6.54 5.56
N ALA A 260 5.90 -7.25 4.45
CA ALA A 260 6.51 -6.81 3.21
C ALA A 260 5.70 -7.28 2.00
N THR A 261 6.00 -6.72 0.85
CA THR A 261 5.45 -7.13 -0.43
C THR A 261 6.55 -7.72 -1.30
N SER A 262 6.27 -8.82 -1.98
CA SER A 262 7.18 -9.38 -2.97
C SER A 262 6.55 -9.28 -4.35
N PHE A 263 7.12 -8.46 -5.23
CA PHE A 263 6.74 -8.39 -6.62
C PHE A 263 7.49 -9.51 -7.36
N VAL A 264 6.75 -10.51 -7.86
CA VAL A 264 7.36 -11.73 -8.41
C VAL A 264 7.23 -11.80 -9.92
N ILE A 265 8.29 -12.27 -10.59
CA ILE A 265 8.25 -12.61 -12.01
C ILE A 265 7.52 -13.95 -12.13
N THR A 266 6.23 -13.89 -12.43
CA THR A 266 5.34 -15.05 -12.22
C THR A 266 5.66 -16.23 -13.14
N GLY A 267 6.22 -15.99 -14.34
CA GLY A 267 6.70 -17.04 -15.24
C GLY A 267 7.94 -17.79 -14.73
N LYS A 268 8.63 -17.28 -13.69
CA LYS A 268 9.71 -17.99 -12.99
C LYS A 268 9.20 -18.89 -11.86
N ILE A 269 7.95 -18.72 -11.42
CA ILE A 269 7.36 -19.54 -10.35
C ILE A 269 7.31 -21.01 -10.80
N ARG A 270 7.79 -21.90 -9.93
CA ARG A 270 7.71 -23.36 -10.08
C ARG A 270 6.91 -23.95 -8.91
N GLN A 271 6.75 -25.28 -8.87
CA GLN A 271 6.07 -25.93 -7.76
C GLN A 271 6.79 -25.70 -6.41
N SER A 272 8.12 -25.68 -6.44
CA SER A 272 9.00 -25.33 -5.32
C SER A 272 10.22 -24.58 -5.85
N ALA A 273 10.87 -23.84 -4.96
CA ALA A 273 12.18 -23.26 -5.23
C ALA A 273 13.20 -24.36 -5.58
N LYS A 274 14.21 -23.99 -6.36
CA LYS A 274 15.38 -24.86 -6.59
C LYS A 274 16.24 -24.90 -5.32
N TYR A 275 17.10 -25.91 -5.19
CA TYR A 275 18.16 -25.89 -4.19
C TYR A 275 19.04 -24.66 -4.37
N TRP A 276 19.46 -24.07 -3.24
CA TRP A 276 20.31 -22.90 -3.22
C TRP A 276 21.69 -23.19 -3.82
N ILE A 277 22.11 -22.37 -4.78
CA ILE A 277 23.42 -22.38 -5.43
C ILE A 277 23.86 -20.92 -5.54
N ALA A 278 24.96 -20.55 -4.89
CA ALA A 278 25.40 -19.16 -4.76
C ALA A 278 25.68 -18.43 -6.10
N SER A 279 25.93 -19.19 -7.18
CA SER A 279 26.21 -18.69 -8.53
C SER A 279 24.98 -18.65 -9.45
N ASP A 280 23.79 -19.06 -9.00
CA ASP A 280 22.54 -19.01 -9.78
C ASP A 280 21.49 -18.17 -9.07
N LEU A 281 20.63 -17.49 -9.82
CA LEU A 281 19.47 -16.80 -9.27
C LEU A 281 18.30 -17.78 -9.18
N GLN A 282 17.92 -18.16 -7.95
CA GLN A 282 16.74 -18.97 -7.71
C GLN A 282 15.52 -18.11 -7.38
N TYR A 283 14.36 -18.57 -7.82
CA TYR A 283 13.07 -17.89 -7.64
C TYR A 283 12.15 -18.73 -6.76
N VAL A 284 11.30 -18.06 -5.99
CA VAL A 284 10.33 -18.70 -5.11
C VAL A 284 9.36 -19.58 -5.90
N GLY A 285 9.01 -20.73 -5.32
CA GLY A 285 7.94 -21.59 -5.84
C GLY A 285 6.62 -21.37 -5.10
N LEU A 286 5.57 -22.08 -5.56
CA LEU A 286 4.25 -22.03 -4.95
C LEU A 286 4.26 -22.50 -3.48
N LYS A 287 5.14 -23.43 -3.11
CA LYS A 287 5.28 -23.90 -1.73
C LYS A 287 5.82 -22.80 -0.82
N GLU A 288 6.90 -22.14 -1.23
CA GLU A 288 7.53 -21.06 -0.47
C GLU A 288 6.59 -19.87 -0.34
N ILE A 289 5.91 -19.49 -1.43
CA ILE A 289 4.86 -18.47 -1.41
C ILE A 289 3.81 -18.81 -0.35
N LYS A 290 3.23 -20.01 -0.37
CA LYS A 290 2.19 -20.40 0.60
C LYS A 290 2.69 -20.41 2.05
N ALA A 291 3.97 -20.71 2.28
CA ALA A 291 4.53 -20.85 3.61
C ALA A 291 4.81 -19.51 4.31
N THR A 292 4.86 -18.40 3.57
CA THR A 292 5.35 -17.11 4.07
C THR A 292 4.34 -15.96 3.97
N VAL A 293 3.08 -16.26 3.63
CA VAL A 293 1.99 -15.26 3.46
C VAL A 293 1.58 -14.53 4.74
N ASP A 294 2.04 -15.00 5.89
CA ASP A 294 1.89 -14.29 7.16
C ASP A 294 2.72 -12.99 7.20
N VAL A 295 3.84 -12.95 6.47
CA VAL A 295 4.72 -11.77 6.34
C VAL A 295 4.60 -11.11 4.97
N TYR A 296 4.61 -11.93 3.91
CA TYR A 296 4.68 -11.45 2.53
C TYR A 296 3.32 -11.34 1.85
N ASP A 297 3.08 -10.18 1.24
CA ASP A 297 2.06 -10.01 0.21
C ASP A 297 2.69 -10.18 -1.17
N TYR A 298 2.46 -11.32 -1.83
CA TYR A 298 2.98 -11.57 -3.18
C TYR A 298 2.12 -10.87 -4.24
N GLN A 299 2.77 -10.12 -5.14
CA GLN A 299 2.20 -9.23 -6.14
C GLN A 299 2.98 -9.30 -7.48
N HIS A 300 2.61 -8.51 -8.48
CA HIS A 300 3.04 -8.74 -9.87
C HIS A 300 4.35 -8.03 -10.27
N HIS A 301 5.25 -8.73 -10.96
CA HIS A 301 6.45 -8.14 -11.60
C HIS A 301 6.65 -8.61 -13.05
N SER A 302 5.57 -8.61 -13.83
CA SER A 302 5.43 -9.30 -15.13
C SER A 302 5.34 -10.83 -15.01
N ASN A 303 4.85 -11.47 -16.06
CA ASN A 303 4.90 -12.92 -16.19
C ASN A 303 6.14 -13.37 -16.96
N ASP A 304 6.33 -12.89 -18.18
CA ASP A 304 7.45 -13.28 -19.04
C ASP A 304 8.09 -12.08 -19.78
N MET A 305 7.85 -10.86 -19.27
CA MET A 305 8.31 -9.60 -19.86
C MET A 305 9.38 -8.88 -19.01
N HIS A 306 10.01 -9.57 -18.06
CA HIS A 306 11.14 -9.05 -17.29
C HIS A 306 12.46 -9.12 -18.09
N LEU A 307 12.45 -8.58 -19.31
CA LEU A 307 13.55 -8.61 -20.26
C LEU A 307 13.59 -7.31 -21.08
N TYR A 308 14.72 -7.06 -21.73
CA TYR A 308 14.81 -6.08 -22.81
C TYR A 308 14.38 -6.74 -24.13
N LYS A 309 13.67 -6.00 -24.98
CA LYS A 309 13.38 -6.48 -26.33
C LYS A 309 14.68 -6.56 -27.13
N SER A 310 14.84 -7.63 -27.91
CA SER A 310 16.04 -7.81 -28.73
C SER A 310 16.29 -6.59 -29.63
N GLY A 311 17.49 -6.02 -29.54
CA GLY A 311 17.88 -4.81 -30.27
C GLY A 311 17.35 -3.48 -29.71
N ALA A 312 16.53 -3.51 -28.65
CA ALA A 312 16.05 -2.31 -27.97
C ALA A 312 16.89 -1.98 -26.73
N LYS A 313 16.93 -0.69 -26.35
CA LYS A 313 17.50 -0.21 -25.09
C LYS A 313 16.45 -0.06 -23.98
N SER A 314 15.24 -0.59 -24.20
CA SER A 314 14.10 -0.45 -23.29
C SER A 314 13.48 -1.81 -22.94
N GLY A 315 12.84 -1.87 -21.77
CA GLY A 315 12.18 -3.08 -21.28
C GLY A 315 10.92 -3.42 -22.07
N MET A 316 10.54 -4.70 -22.11
CA MET A 316 9.42 -5.19 -22.94
C MET A 316 8.10 -4.46 -22.68
N PHE A 317 7.82 -4.04 -21.44
CA PHE A 317 6.65 -3.24 -21.10
C PHE A 317 6.53 -1.91 -21.85
N THR A 318 7.61 -1.38 -22.42
CA THR A 318 7.60 -0.14 -23.23
C THR A 318 7.64 -0.39 -24.73
N THR A 319 7.83 -1.63 -25.17
CA THR A 319 8.10 -1.99 -26.57
C THR A 319 7.14 -3.02 -27.15
N GLU A 320 6.35 -3.68 -26.32
CA GLU A 320 5.29 -4.61 -26.73
C GLU A 320 3.94 -3.89 -26.91
N SER A 321 3.00 -4.56 -27.59
CA SER A 321 1.66 -4.00 -27.81
C SER A 321 0.83 -3.98 -26.53
N TYR A 322 -0.24 -3.18 -26.54
CA TYR A 322 -1.24 -3.14 -25.48
C TYR A 322 -1.74 -4.55 -25.11
N GLU A 323 -2.15 -5.34 -26.11
CA GLU A 323 -2.74 -6.67 -25.92
C GLU A 323 -1.73 -7.64 -25.31
N ALA A 324 -0.47 -7.57 -25.75
CA ALA A 324 0.59 -8.42 -25.23
C ALA A 324 0.90 -8.11 -23.75
N ILE A 325 0.95 -6.83 -23.38
CA ILE A 325 1.17 -6.40 -21.99
C ILE A 325 -0.04 -6.79 -21.11
N LEU A 326 -1.26 -6.53 -21.58
CA LEU A 326 -2.49 -6.91 -20.88
C LEU A 326 -2.52 -8.42 -20.62
N GLN A 327 -2.21 -9.22 -21.64
CA GLN A 327 -2.17 -10.67 -21.53
C GLN A 327 -1.06 -11.16 -20.59
N ASP A 328 0.12 -10.54 -20.61
CA ASP A 328 1.21 -10.85 -19.67
C ASP A 328 0.76 -10.67 -18.21
N ILE A 329 0.12 -9.53 -17.92
CA ILE A 329 -0.36 -9.23 -16.56
C ILE A 329 -1.47 -10.20 -16.14
N GLN A 330 -2.43 -10.49 -17.03
CA GLN A 330 -3.52 -11.43 -16.75
C GLN A 330 -2.99 -12.86 -16.51
N ASN A 331 -2.05 -13.32 -17.35
CA ASN A 331 -1.42 -14.62 -17.19
C ASN A 331 -0.66 -14.71 -15.88
N GLY A 332 0.04 -13.66 -15.49
CA GLY A 332 0.79 -13.64 -14.24
C GLY A 332 -0.12 -13.62 -13.02
N SER A 333 -1.21 -12.85 -13.02
CA SER A 333 -2.24 -12.91 -11.98
C SER A 333 -2.85 -14.31 -11.85
N ALA A 334 -3.10 -15.00 -12.98
CA ALA A 334 -3.57 -16.39 -12.97
C ALA A 334 -2.52 -17.37 -12.41
N GLN A 335 -1.25 -17.19 -12.77
CA GLN A 335 -0.14 -18.02 -12.30
C GLN A 335 0.08 -17.87 -10.80
N LEU A 336 0.06 -16.63 -10.29
CA LEU A 336 0.19 -16.34 -8.86
C LEU A 336 -1.03 -16.83 -8.07
N GLY A 337 -2.23 -16.68 -8.63
CA GLY A 337 -3.48 -17.15 -8.04
C GLY A 337 -3.47 -18.64 -7.67
N LYS A 338 -2.69 -19.48 -8.34
CA LYS A 338 -2.52 -20.92 -8.00
C LYS A 338 -2.02 -21.13 -6.56
N ALA A 339 -1.30 -20.17 -5.98
CA ALA A 339 -0.90 -20.23 -4.57
C ALA A 339 -2.07 -19.96 -3.60
N PHE A 340 -3.15 -19.35 -4.08
CA PHE A 340 -4.26 -18.80 -3.30
C PHE A 340 -5.61 -19.36 -3.76
N SER A 341 -5.70 -20.68 -3.94
CA SER A 341 -6.95 -21.34 -4.39
C SER A 341 -7.49 -20.81 -5.73
N ASN A 342 -6.59 -20.41 -6.63
CA ASN A 342 -6.89 -19.79 -7.92
C ASN A 342 -7.56 -18.41 -7.82
N ASP A 343 -7.35 -17.68 -6.71
CA ASP A 343 -7.79 -16.29 -6.57
C ASP A 343 -6.93 -15.35 -7.43
N ILE A 344 -7.41 -15.06 -8.64
CA ILE A 344 -6.74 -14.19 -9.60
C ILE A 344 -6.87 -12.70 -9.25
N VAL A 345 -7.95 -12.31 -8.56
CA VAL A 345 -8.28 -10.90 -8.28
C VAL A 345 -7.55 -10.35 -7.04
N ARG A 346 -6.87 -11.23 -6.29
CA ARG A 346 -5.92 -10.85 -5.23
C ARG A 346 -4.73 -10.04 -5.74
N THR A 347 -4.29 -10.29 -6.97
CA THR A 347 -3.13 -9.60 -7.57
C THR A 347 -3.59 -8.22 -8.04
N LYS A 348 -3.22 -7.17 -7.31
CA LYS A 348 -3.70 -5.80 -7.52
C LYS A 348 -2.57 -4.79 -7.69
N TYR A 349 -1.33 -5.19 -7.43
CA TYR A 349 -0.20 -4.28 -7.40
C TYR A 349 0.90 -4.74 -8.33
N LEU A 350 1.49 -3.79 -9.06
CA LEU A 350 2.49 -4.05 -10.09
C LEU A 350 3.77 -3.27 -9.81
N ALA A 351 4.94 -3.91 -9.81
CA ALA A 351 6.18 -3.18 -10.04
C ALA A 351 6.55 -3.32 -11.52
N TYR A 352 6.88 -2.21 -12.18
CA TYR A 352 7.33 -2.28 -13.58
C TYR A 352 8.75 -2.84 -13.66
N PRO A 353 9.02 -3.88 -14.47
CA PRO A 353 10.37 -4.33 -14.75
C PRO A 353 11.29 -3.17 -15.15
N PHE A 354 12.43 -3.05 -14.47
CA PHE A 354 13.41 -1.96 -14.64
C PHE A 354 12.85 -0.54 -14.37
N GLY A 355 11.62 -0.41 -13.89
CA GLY A 355 10.90 0.87 -13.80
C GLY A 355 10.47 1.43 -15.16
N HIS A 356 10.50 0.63 -16.24
CA HIS A 356 10.16 1.08 -17.59
C HIS A 356 8.66 0.92 -17.86
N TYR A 357 8.00 2.03 -18.16
CA TYR A 357 6.58 2.08 -18.51
C TYR A 357 6.29 3.21 -19.51
N ASN A 358 5.14 3.14 -20.17
CA ASN A 358 4.58 4.22 -20.97
C ASN A 358 3.04 4.23 -20.83
N GLN A 359 2.35 5.11 -21.57
CA GLN A 359 0.89 5.21 -21.49
C GLN A 359 0.17 3.91 -21.91
N ILE A 360 0.74 3.15 -22.84
CA ILE A 360 0.19 1.85 -23.26
C ILE A 360 0.29 0.85 -22.10
N THR A 361 1.44 0.80 -21.41
CA THR A 361 1.63 -0.04 -20.21
C THR A 361 0.63 0.32 -19.11
N ILE A 362 0.45 1.61 -18.84
CA ILE A 362 -0.47 2.09 -17.80
C ILE A 362 -1.90 1.66 -18.12
N GLN A 363 -2.35 1.86 -19.36
CA GLN A 363 -3.69 1.47 -19.79
C GLN A 363 -3.88 -0.06 -19.66
N ALA A 364 -2.91 -0.86 -20.10
CA ALA A 364 -2.96 -2.30 -19.96
C ALA A 364 -3.00 -2.76 -18.49
N ALA A 365 -2.24 -2.11 -17.60
CA ALA A 365 -2.26 -2.43 -16.17
C ALA A 365 -3.62 -2.11 -15.53
N GLN A 366 -4.23 -0.98 -15.90
CA GLN A 366 -5.58 -0.60 -15.46
C GLN A 366 -6.62 -1.63 -15.89
N ASP A 367 -6.61 -1.99 -17.18
CA ASP A 367 -7.58 -2.93 -17.75
C ASP A 367 -7.35 -4.38 -17.26
N ALA A 368 -6.14 -4.69 -16.77
CA ALA A 368 -5.83 -5.93 -16.08
C ALA A 368 -6.31 -5.97 -14.62
N GLY A 369 -6.84 -4.87 -14.09
CA GLY A 369 -7.32 -4.76 -12.71
C GLY A 369 -6.25 -4.41 -11.67
N MET A 370 -5.05 -3.97 -12.11
CA MET A 370 -4.07 -3.40 -11.19
C MET A 370 -4.60 -2.08 -10.64
N ARG A 371 -4.38 -1.82 -9.36
CA ARG A 371 -4.79 -0.60 -8.66
C ARG A 371 -3.65 0.37 -8.47
N LEU A 372 -2.47 -0.16 -8.12
CA LEU A 372 -1.24 0.62 -8.00
C LEU A 372 -0.13 0.03 -8.87
N ALA A 373 0.73 0.89 -9.39
CA ALA A 373 1.96 0.48 -10.05
C ALA A 373 3.18 1.34 -9.65
N PHE A 374 4.32 0.67 -9.49
CA PHE A 374 5.53 1.22 -8.90
C PHE A 374 6.69 1.31 -9.90
N THR A 375 7.39 2.43 -9.85
CA THR A 375 8.55 2.76 -10.68
C THR A 375 9.85 2.58 -9.89
N THR A 376 10.98 2.92 -10.51
CA THR A 376 12.31 3.02 -9.86
C THR A 376 12.71 4.47 -9.57
N VAL A 377 11.81 5.44 -9.77
CA VAL A 377 12.08 6.85 -9.50
C VAL A 377 12.21 7.05 -7.99
N THR A 378 13.36 7.58 -7.56
CA THR A 378 13.66 7.86 -6.15
C THR A 378 12.67 8.87 -5.56
N GLY A 379 12.00 8.49 -4.49
CA GLY A 379 11.14 9.38 -3.72
C GLY A 379 10.14 8.64 -2.82
N ASN A 380 9.48 9.41 -1.95
CA ASN A 380 8.37 8.92 -1.13
C ASN A 380 7.04 9.20 -1.84
N VAL A 381 6.06 8.34 -1.57
CA VAL A 381 4.71 8.42 -2.13
C VAL A 381 3.89 9.47 -1.40
N LYS A 382 3.26 10.38 -2.15
CA LYS A 382 2.40 11.45 -1.65
C LYS A 382 0.95 11.24 -2.11
N LEU A 383 -0.03 11.80 -1.40
CA LEU A 383 -1.47 11.65 -1.70
C LEU A 383 -1.88 12.00 -3.14
N LYS A 384 -1.14 12.88 -3.83
CA LYS A 384 -1.39 13.29 -5.22
C LYS A 384 -0.54 12.56 -6.26
N ASP A 385 0.33 11.65 -5.86
CA ASP A 385 1.10 10.89 -6.84
C ASP A 385 0.13 10.02 -7.68
N SER A 386 0.41 9.90 -8.98
CA SER A 386 -0.34 9.03 -9.88
C SER A 386 -0.28 7.58 -9.37
N PRO A 387 -1.42 6.90 -9.17
CA PRO A 387 -1.45 5.52 -8.66
C PRO A 387 -0.62 4.54 -9.48
N TYR A 388 -0.36 4.83 -10.75
CA TYR A 388 0.38 3.98 -11.68
C TYR A 388 1.82 4.42 -11.90
N GLU A 389 2.31 5.42 -11.16
CA GLU A 389 3.67 5.96 -11.30
C GLU A 389 4.30 6.20 -9.92
N LEU A 390 4.01 5.32 -8.97
CA LEU A 390 4.46 5.48 -7.60
C LEU A 390 5.98 5.35 -7.50
N LYS A 391 6.58 6.27 -6.73
CA LYS A 391 8.02 6.33 -6.48
C LYS A 391 8.44 5.28 -5.46
N ARG A 392 9.70 4.86 -5.53
CA ARG A 392 10.31 3.93 -4.57
C ARG A 392 11.70 4.39 -4.17
N GLN A 393 12.09 4.05 -2.95
CA GLN A 393 13.43 4.25 -2.42
C GLN A 393 14.26 3.00 -2.68
N GLY A 394 15.00 2.99 -3.79
CA GLY A 394 15.96 1.93 -4.09
C GLY A 394 17.04 1.82 -3.02
N ILE A 395 17.21 0.61 -2.47
CA ILE A 395 18.26 0.28 -1.52
C ILE A 395 19.33 -0.54 -2.24
N ALA A 396 20.58 -0.15 -2.02
CA ALA A 396 21.74 -0.62 -2.76
C ALA A 396 22.90 -0.71 -1.77
N PRO A 397 23.90 -1.58 -2.02
CA PRO A 397 24.94 -1.89 -1.04
C PRO A 397 25.81 -0.70 -0.65
N TYR A 398 25.97 0.27 -1.56
CA TYR A 398 26.75 1.49 -1.30
C TYR A 398 26.01 2.54 -0.44
N HIS A 399 24.71 2.37 -0.16
CA HIS A 399 23.99 3.31 0.69
C HIS A 399 24.38 3.10 2.16
N SER A 400 24.82 4.18 2.81
CA SER A 400 25.07 4.18 4.25
C SER A 400 23.76 4.15 5.05
N MET A 401 23.84 3.89 6.37
CA MET A 401 22.67 4.10 7.24
C MET A 401 22.16 5.55 7.22
N GLY A 402 23.05 6.54 7.08
CA GLY A 402 22.63 7.94 6.93
C GLY A 402 21.80 8.16 5.66
N ASP A 403 22.13 7.47 4.56
CA ASP A 403 21.36 7.52 3.33
C ASP A 403 20.02 6.80 3.48
N PHE A 404 20.00 5.65 4.15
CA PHE A 404 18.76 4.95 4.47
C PHE A 404 17.79 5.84 5.28
N VAL A 405 18.28 6.55 6.30
CA VAL A 405 17.46 7.49 7.08
C VAL A 405 16.92 8.62 6.21
N LYS A 406 17.75 9.24 5.36
CA LYS A 406 17.29 10.26 4.41
C LYS A 406 16.23 9.73 3.44
N LYS A 407 16.34 8.46 3.01
CA LYS A 407 15.34 7.81 2.15
C LYS A 407 14.02 7.64 2.90
N LEU A 408 14.04 7.20 4.16
CA LEU A 408 12.83 7.12 5.00
C LEU A 408 12.14 8.48 5.15
N GLU A 409 12.92 9.52 5.40
CA GLU A 409 12.43 10.89 5.61
C GLU A 409 12.07 11.63 4.31
N GLY A 410 12.32 11.03 3.15
CA GLY A 410 12.06 11.63 1.84
C GLY A 410 12.99 12.80 1.50
N THR A 411 14.18 12.86 2.11
CA THR A 411 15.19 13.92 1.92
C THR A 411 16.41 13.47 1.11
N TYR A 412 16.48 12.18 0.75
CA TYR A 412 17.51 11.63 -0.14
C TYR A 412 17.36 12.19 -1.56
N LYS A 413 18.48 12.56 -2.19
CA LYS A 413 18.53 13.21 -3.51
C LYS A 413 19.06 12.29 -4.59
#